data_AF-A0A2I6QCP1-F1
#
_entry.id   AF-A0A2I6QCP1-F1
#
_cell.length_a   1.000
_cell.length_b   1.000
_cell.length_c   1.000
_cell.angle_alpha   90.00
_cell.angle_beta   90.00
_cell.angle_gamma   90.00
#
_symmetry.space_group_name_H-M   'P 1'
#
loop_
_entity.id
_entity.type
_entity.pdbx_description
1 polymer ?
#
loop_
_entity_poly.entity_id
_entity_poly.type
_entity_poly.pdbx_seq_one_letter_code
_entity_poly.pdbx_strand_id
1 'polypeptide(L)'
;MRYIIRFHTFTYQSFNDIYNLWYSNHVKRVPTNIKDYLTPLALAIWVMDDGARVGKSLKFCTNSFSYEDCLYLSQILSKLYDIKTSIHNAGKENQYVIYILKESMPTLRSIVKKHMVSSMLYKIQ
;
A
#
# COMPACT_ATOMS: atom_id res chain seq x y z
N MET A 1 -14.12 19.65 -14.39
CA MET A 1 -14.44 18.43 -15.17
C MET A 1 -13.42 17.36 -14.79
N ARG A 2 -13.84 16.13 -14.44
CA ARG A 2 -12.92 15.02 -14.09
C ARG A 2 -12.88 14.04 -15.25
N TYR A 3 -11.69 13.80 -15.78
CA TYR A 3 -11.47 12.76 -16.79
C TYR A 3 -10.97 11.49 -16.12
N ILE A 4 -11.44 10.34 -16.61
CA ILE A 4 -11.05 9.02 -16.10
C ILE A 4 -10.62 8.19 -17.30
N ILE A 5 -9.41 7.66 -17.25
CA ILE A 5 -8.87 6.74 -18.24
C ILE A 5 -8.91 5.33 -17.63
N ARG A 6 -9.35 4.33 -18.39
CA ARG A 6 -9.44 2.93 -17.95
C ARG A 6 -8.83 2.02 -19.00
N PHE A 7 -8.10 1.02 -18.53
CA PHE A 7 -7.54 -0.06 -19.34
C PHE A 7 -7.72 -1.38 -18.62
N HIS A 8 -7.83 -2.45 -19.39
CA HIS A 8 -7.92 -3.81 -18.89
C HIS A 8 -6.91 -4.66 -19.65
N THR A 9 -6.24 -5.56 -18.95
CA THR A 9 -5.46 -6.64 -19.58
C THR A 9 -6.41 -7.69 -20.15
N PHE A 10 -5.92 -8.53 -21.06
CA PHE A 10 -6.64 -9.76 -21.39
C PHE A 10 -6.67 -10.70 -20.18
N THR A 11 -7.68 -11.56 -20.13
CA THR A 11 -7.80 -12.60 -19.10
C THR A 11 -6.79 -13.72 -19.39
N TYR A 12 -5.85 -13.93 -18.48
CA TYR A 12 -4.85 -15.00 -18.57
C TYR A 12 -4.88 -15.89 -17.34
N GLN A 13 -4.77 -17.20 -17.56
CA GLN A 13 -4.73 -18.21 -16.49
C GLN A 13 -3.58 -17.96 -15.50
N SER A 14 -2.46 -17.39 -15.95
CA SER A 14 -1.31 -17.06 -15.11
C SER A 14 -1.61 -16.04 -14.00
N PHE A 15 -2.70 -15.26 -14.11
CA PHE A 15 -3.12 -14.36 -13.02
C PHE A 15 -3.89 -15.08 -11.92
N ASN A 16 -4.30 -16.34 -12.12
CA ASN A 16 -5.01 -17.09 -11.10
C ASN A 16 -4.12 -17.40 -9.90
N ASP A 17 -2.81 -17.56 -10.09
CA ASP A 17 -1.88 -17.76 -8.97
C ASP A 17 -1.85 -16.51 -8.07
N ILE A 18 -1.84 -15.32 -8.68
CA ILE A 18 -1.92 -14.06 -7.94
C ILE A 18 -3.28 -13.93 -7.24
N TYR A 19 -4.37 -14.25 -7.94
CA TYR A 19 -5.71 -14.22 -7.36
C TYR A 19 -5.82 -15.16 -6.15
N ASN A 20 -5.38 -16.42 -6.28
CA ASN A 20 -5.46 -17.43 -5.22
C ASN A 20 -4.60 -17.06 -4.00
N LEU A 21 -3.49 -16.35 -4.19
CA LEU A 21 -2.67 -15.84 -3.08
C LEU A 21 -3.38 -14.75 -2.28
N TRP A 22 -4.11 -13.86 -2.95
CA TRP A 22 -4.72 -12.68 -2.33
C TRP A 22 -6.18 -12.86 -1.93
N TYR A 23 -6.89 -13.87 -2.45
CA TYR A 23 -8.31 -14.05 -2.23
C TYR A 23 -8.59 -15.41 -1.61
N SER A 24 -9.19 -15.40 -0.42
CA SER A 24 -9.73 -16.58 0.24
C SER A 24 -11.22 -16.39 0.48
N ASN A 25 -12.04 -17.35 0.04
CA ASN A 25 -13.51 -17.26 0.05
C ASN A 25 -14.03 -15.95 -0.58
N HIS A 26 -13.43 -15.54 -1.70
CA HIS A 26 -13.73 -14.28 -2.42
C HIS A 26 -13.48 -12.99 -1.63
N VAL A 27 -12.83 -13.06 -0.46
CA VAL A 27 -12.44 -11.90 0.32
C VAL A 27 -10.94 -11.66 0.15
N LYS A 28 -10.57 -10.42 -0.19
CA LYS A 28 -9.17 -10.01 -0.30
C LYS A 28 -8.50 -10.05 1.08
N ARG A 29 -7.31 -10.64 1.15
CA ARG A 29 -6.48 -10.80 2.34
C ARG A 29 -5.02 -10.56 1.97
N VAL A 30 -4.20 -10.15 2.93
CA VAL A 30 -2.76 -9.97 2.69
C VAL A 30 -2.07 -11.35 2.72
N PRO A 31 -1.36 -11.76 1.65
CA PRO A 31 -0.68 -13.06 1.62
C PRO A 31 0.44 -13.15 2.67
N THR A 32 0.63 -14.32 3.28
CA THR A 32 1.68 -14.55 4.30
C THR A 32 3.11 -14.48 3.76
N ASN A 33 3.28 -14.57 2.44
CA ASN A 33 4.55 -14.41 1.74
C ASN A 33 4.72 -13.00 1.13
N ILE A 34 3.88 -12.02 1.49
CA ILE A 34 3.95 -10.66 0.91
C ILE A 34 5.32 -10.00 1.09
N LYS A 35 6.03 -10.35 2.16
CA LYS A 35 7.40 -9.89 2.45
C LYS A 35 8.38 -10.15 1.30
N ASP A 36 8.15 -11.23 0.54
CA ASP A 36 9.05 -11.66 -0.54
C ASP A 36 8.79 -10.84 -1.83
N TYR A 37 7.63 -10.19 -1.93
CA TYR A 37 7.19 -9.44 -3.11
C TYR A 37 7.15 -7.93 -2.89
N LEU A 38 7.13 -7.45 -1.64
CA LEU A 38 7.07 -6.03 -1.31
C LEU A 38 8.45 -5.36 -1.50
N THR A 39 8.94 -5.31 -2.73
CA THR A 39 10.19 -4.64 -3.15
C THR A 39 10.07 -3.10 -3.12
N PRO A 40 11.17 -2.32 -3.26
CA PRO A 40 11.09 -0.86 -3.38
C PRO A 40 10.17 -0.37 -4.50
N LEU A 41 10.14 -1.08 -5.64
CA LEU A 41 9.23 -0.78 -6.74
C LEU A 41 7.76 -1.05 -6.35
N ALA A 42 7.48 -2.19 -5.72
CA ALA A 42 6.13 -2.51 -5.26
C ALA A 42 5.63 -1.50 -4.22
N LEU A 43 6.49 -1.10 -3.27
CA LEU A 43 6.17 -0.05 -2.30
C LEU A 43 5.91 1.30 -2.97
N ALA A 44 6.71 1.67 -3.97
CA ALA A 44 6.49 2.91 -4.73
C ALA A 44 5.16 2.91 -5.49
N ILE A 45 4.79 1.79 -6.12
CA ILE A 45 3.50 1.63 -6.79
C ILE A 45 2.36 1.75 -5.78
N TRP A 46 2.47 1.11 -4.61
CA TRP A 46 1.46 1.21 -3.56
C TRP A 46 1.30 2.64 -3.02
N VAL A 47 2.40 3.39 -2.87
CA VAL A 47 2.36 4.83 -2.52
C VAL A 47 1.66 5.65 -3.61
N MET A 48 1.92 5.36 -4.88
CA MET A 48 1.29 6.07 -5.99
C MET A 48 -0.20 5.77 -6.10
N ASP A 49 -0.63 4.55 -5.80
CA ASP A 49 -2.04 4.15 -5.89
C ASP A 49 -2.82 4.63 -4.65
N ASP A 50 -2.52 4.06 -3.48
CA ASP A 50 -3.30 4.24 -2.25
C ASP A 50 -2.68 5.22 -1.25
N GLY A 51 -1.47 5.72 -1.51
CA GLY A 51 -0.81 6.69 -0.64
C GLY A 51 -1.46 8.08 -0.73
N ALA A 52 -1.70 8.71 0.40
CA ALA A 52 -2.23 10.07 0.52
C ALA A 52 -1.40 10.86 1.54
N ARG A 53 -0.92 12.04 1.15
CA ARG A 53 -0.20 12.93 2.04
C ARG A 53 -1.13 13.48 3.12
N VAL A 54 -0.72 13.39 4.38
CA VAL A 54 -1.43 13.97 5.53
C VAL A 54 -0.42 14.76 6.36
N GLY A 55 -0.39 16.09 6.17
CA GLY A 55 0.57 16.97 6.83
C GLY A 55 2.03 16.60 6.50
N LYS A 56 2.75 16.11 7.52
CA LYS A 56 4.15 15.63 7.45
C LYS A 56 4.27 14.10 7.38
N SER A 57 3.16 13.40 7.17
CA SER A 57 3.04 11.95 7.14
C SER A 57 2.40 11.47 5.84
N LEU A 58 2.43 10.16 5.60
CA LEU A 58 1.69 9.50 4.54
C LEU A 58 0.66 8.56 5.17
N LYS A 59 -0.54 8.49 4.58
CA LYS A 59 -1.56 7.50 4.90
C LYS A 59 -1.75 6.56 3.71
N PHE A 60 -1.79 5.25 3.94
CA PHE A 60 -2.32 4.29 2.99
C PHE A 60 -3.81 4.07 3.23
N CYS A 61 -4.61 4.19 2.17
CA CYS A 61 -6.06 3.94 2.17
C CYS A 61 -6.38 2.44 2.15
N THR A 62 -6.00 1.70 3.20
CA THR A 62 -6.18 0.24 3.33
C THR A 62 -7.57 -0.20 3.77
N ASN A 63 -8.61 0.58 3.45
CA ASN A 63 -9.98 0.40 3.95
C ASN A 63 -10.60 -0.97 3.64
N SER A 64 -10.09 -1.68 2.63
CA SER A 64 -10.57 -3.01 2.24
C SER A 64 -9.99 -4.16 3.06
N PHE A 65 -8.97 -3.91 3.88
CA PHE A 65 -8.27 -4.92 4.65
C PHE A 65 -8.78 -4.96 6.10
N SER A 66 -8.69 -6.14 6.73
CA SER A 66 -9.00 -6.27 8.15
C SER A 66 -7.93 -5.57 9.00
N TYR A 67 -8.19 -5.45 10.30
CA TYR A 67 -7.20 -4.90 11.23
C TYR A 67 -5.94 -5.76 11.28
N GLU A 68 -6.09 -7.08 11.24
CA GLU A 68 -5.02 -8.08 11.27
C GLU A 68 -4.16 -7.97 10.01
N ASP A 69 -4.77 -7.82 8.84
CA ASP A 69 -4.07 -7.57 7.58
C ASP A 69 -3.27 -6.25 7.66
N CYS A 70 -3.87 -5.18 8.20
CA CYS A 70 -3.19 -3.90 8.38
C CYS A 70 -2.03 -4.00 9.38
N LEU A 71 -2.20 -4.76 10.46
CA LEU A 71 -1.17 -5.03 11.47
C LEU A 71 -0.01 -5.80 10.89
N TYR A 72 -0.32 -6.82 10.08
CA TYR A 72 0.69 -7.60 9.39
C TYR A 72 1.48 -6.75 8.39
N LEU A 73 0.81 -5.94 7.57
CA LEU A 73 1.48 -4.98 6.67
C LEU A 73 2.38 -4.00 7.42
N SER A 74 1.90 -3.47 8.55
CA SER A 74 2.67 -2.60 9.45
C SER A 74 3.96 -3.27 9.95
N GLN A 75 3.89 -4.55 10.34
CA GLN A 75 5.04 -5.33 10.75
C GLN A 75 6.03 -5.57 9.60
N ILE A 76 5.53 -5.86 8.40
CA ILE A 76 6.38 -6.06 7.21
C ILE A 76 7.12 -4.76 6.82
N LEU A 77 6.44 -3.61 6.84
CA LEU A 77 7.06 -2.30 6.58
C LEU A 77 8.18 -1.98 7.57
N SER A 78 7.95 -2.25 8.86
CA SER A 78 8.96 -2.09 9.90
C SER A 78 10.15 -3.03 9.66
N LYS A 79 9.90 -4.33 9.41
CA LYS A 79 10.95 -5.34 9.26
C LYS A 79 11.81 -5.16 8.00
N LEU A 80 11.22 -4.78 6.87
CA LEU A 80 11.94 -4.67 5.59
C LEU A 80 12.64 -3.32 5.44
N TYR A 81 12.07 -2.26 6.00
CA TYR A 81 12.44 -0.89 5.63
C TYR A 81 12.64 0.05 6.81
N ASP A 82 12.50 -0.41 8.06
CA ASP A 82 12.52 0.43 9.26
C ASP A 82 11.49 1.59 9.19
N ILE A 83 10.35 1.31 8.53
CA ILE A 83 9.25 2.26 8.41
C ILE A 83 8.29 2.04 9.57
N LYS A 84 8.19 3.03 10.45
CA LYS A 84 7.27 3.05 11.58
C LYS A 84 5.90 3.50 11.12
N THR A 85 4.89 2.75 11.56
CA THR A 85 3.50 2.96 11.18
C THR A 85 2.57 2.91 12.39
N SER A 86 1.38 3.48 12.24
CA SER A 86 0.25 3.34 13.17
C SER A 86 -1.02 3.02 12.40
N ILE A 87 -1.96 2.30 13.03
CA ILE A 87 -3.23 1.90 12.39
C ILE A 87 -4.35 2.68 13.05
N HIS A 88 -5.23 3.26 12.23
CA HIS A 88 -6.34 4.08 12.70
C HIS A 88 -7.63 3.59 12.08
N ASN A 89 -8.75 3.79 12.78
CA ASN A 89 -10.07 3.61 12.18
C ASN A 89 -10.30 4.68 11.09
N ALA A 90 -10.89 4.27 9.97
CA ALA A 90 -11.09 5.13 8.80
C ALA A 90 -12.41 5.93 8.82
N GLY A 91 -13.10 5.99 9.96
CA GLY A 91 -14.40 6.63 10.13
C GLY A 91 -15.61 5.73 9.86
N LYS A 92 -15.39 4.43 9.63
CA LYS A 92 -16.42 3.41 9.45
C LYS A 92 -16.05 2.14 10.21
N GLU A 93 -17.07 1.39 10.61
CA GLU A 93 -16.88 0.10 11.25
C GLU A 93 -16.08 -0.84 10.33
N ASN A 94 -15.12 -1.56 10.91
CA ASN A 94 -14.25 -2.51 10.22
C ASN A 94 -13.46 -1.94 9.02
N GLN A 95 -13.18 -0.63 9.01
CA GLN A 95 -12.29 -0.01 8.03
C GLN A 95 -11.10 0.66 8.70
N TYR A 96 -9.91 0.34 8.21
CA TYR A 96 -8.65 0.76 8.81
C TYR A 96 -7.71 1.38 7.77
N VAL A 97 -6.88 2.30 8.24
CA VAL A 97 -5.85 2.97 7.44
C VAL A 97 -4.51 2.88 8.15
N ILE A 98 -3.43 2.72 7.38
CA ILE A 98 -2.06 2.71 7.89
C ILE A 98 -1.45 4.10 7.70
N TYR A 99 -0.97 4.70 8.78
CA TYR A 99 -0.21 5.95 8.74
C TYR A 99 1.27 5.67 8.90
N ILE A 100 2.08 6.09 7.94
CA ILE A 100 3.53 6.21 8.08
C ILE A 100 3.82 7.43 8.95
N LEU A 101 4.57 7.21 10.02
CA LEU A 101 4.92 8.27 10.96
C LEU A 101 5.91 9.26 10.32
N LYS A 102 5.86 10.52 10.76
CA LYS A 102 6.66 11.61 10.16
C LYS A 102 8.16 11.30 10.17
N GLU A 103 8.64 10.60 11.20
CA GLU A 103 10.04 10.21 11.37
C GLU A 103 10.52 9.20 10.32
N SER A 104 9.61 8.41 9.73
CA SER A 104 9.94 7.45 8.68
C SER A 104 9.76 7.99 7.26
N MET A 105 9.26 9.22 7.10
CA MET A 105 9.11 9.84 5.79
C MET A 105 10.44 10.02 5.03
N PRO A 106 11.57 10.43 5.65
CA PRO A 106 12.85 10.47 4.96
C PRO A 106 13.28 9.10 4.41
N THR A 107 13.12 8.05 5.20
CA THR A 107 13.42 6.66 4.80
C THR A 107 12.51 6.20 3.67
N LEU A 108 11.20 6.45 3.77
CA LEU A 108 10.26 6.14 2.69
C LEU A 108 10.68 6.84 1.39
N ARG A 109 10.95 8.15 1.44
CA ARG A 109 11.35 8.93 0.26
C ARG A 109 12.61 8.36 -0.40
N SER A 110 13.63 7.97 0.36
CA SER A 110 14.87 7.43 -0.21
C SER A 110 14.64 6.11 -0.94
N ILE A 111 13.72 5.27 -0.46
CA ILE A 111 13.36 3.98 -1.06
C ILE A 111 12.56 4.16 -2.35
N VAL A 112 11.48 4.96 -2.29
CA VAL A 112 10.47 4.97 -3.37
C VAL A 112 10.72 6.00 -4.46
N LYS A 113 11.41 7.11 -4.18
CA LYS A 113 11.49 8.27 -5.09
C LYS A 113 12.02 7.92 -6.47
N LYS A 114 13.00 7.01 -6.58
CA LYS A 114 13.59 6.59 -7.86
C LYS A 114 12.64 5.77 -8.75
N HIS A 115 11.57 5.23 -8.18
CA HIS A 115 10.59 4.39 -8.86
C HIS A 115 9.25 5.12 -9.12
N MET A 116 9.11 6.36 -8.64
CA MET A 116 7.89 7.14 -8.81
C MET A 116 7.94 8.03 -10.06
N VAL A 117 6.81 8.15 -10.74
CA VAL A 117 6.65 9.12 -11.82
C VAL A 117 6.57 10.56 -11.28
N SER A 118 7.09 11.52 -12.04
CA SER A 118 7.19 12.93 -11.63
C SER A 118 5.83 13.53 -11.21
N SER A 119 4.77 13.17 -11.92
CA SER A 119 3.39 13.63 -11.64
C SER A 119 2.82 13.15 -10.31
N MET A 120 3.40 12.12 -9.67
CA MET A 120 2.96 11.58 -8.38
C MET A 120 3.91 11.90 -7.22
N LEU A 121 5.03 12.58 -7.47
CA LEU A 121 6.01 12.92 -6.43
C LEU A 121 5.43 13.81 -5.32
N TYR A 122 4.38 14.60 -5.61
CA TYR A 122 3.71 15.44 -4.62
C TYR A 122 3.18 14.66 -3.40
N LYS A 123 2.89 13.36 -3.57
CA LYS A 123 2.42 12.48 -2.48
C LYS A 123 3.47 12.26 -1.40
N ILE A 124 4.76 12.33 -1.75
CA ILE A 124 5.89 12.13 -0.85
C ILE A 124 6.68 13.41 -0.60
N GLN A 125 6.19 14.58 -1.04
CA GLN A 125 6.85 15.87 -0.82
C GLN A 125 6.63 16.42 0.58
#